data_AF-A0AA35XDD0-F1
#
_entry.id   AF-A0AA35XDD0-F1
#
_cell.length_a   1.000
_cell.length_b   1.000
_cell.length_c   1.000
_cell.angle_alpha   90.00
_cell.angle_beta   90.00
_cell.angle_gamma   90.00
#
_symmetry.space_group_name_H-M   'P 1'
#
loop_
_entity.id
_entity.type
_entity.pdbx_description
1 polymer ?
#
loop_
_entity_poly.entity_id
_entity_poly.type
_entity_poly.pdbx_seq_one_letter_code
_entity_poly.pdbx_strand_id
1 'polypeptide(L)'
;MYQSPKDPSQVEYMRFSDEIESVFTRKDLEKMPTARWFSLCRQSGSTVCSESREEQTLQKTMHRLAERVRVRRIQIFPLFEDYDRVHIGSVTRSQFHRVLSELEMGGLVNAMEFQILYRKFDVRVGGRNDVNYISFCQMIDDYAQTRWTDPALK
;
A
#
# COMPACT_ATOMS: atom_id res chain seq x y z
N MET A 1 30.28 -12.70 6.59
CA MET A 1 30.84 -12.64 5.22
C MET A 1 30.69 -14.03 4.62
N TYR A 2 30.03 -14.18 3.47
CA TYR A 2 29.72 -15.46 2.82
C TYR A 2 30.94 -16.10 2.14
N GLN A 3 32.07 -16.19 2.83
CA GLN A 3 33.29 -16.77 2.25
C GLN A 3 33.28 -18.28 2.44
N SER A 4 33.71 -19.02 1.42
CA SER A 4 33.83 -20.47 1.47
C SER A 4 34.88 -20.87 2.51
N PRO A 5 34.58 -21.82 3.40
CA PRO A 5 35.55 -22.32 4.38
C PRO A 5 36.70 -23.13 3.75
N LYS A 6 36.58 -23.47 2.45
CA LYS A 6 37.62 -24.19 1.68
C LYS A 6 38.54 -23.25 0.90
N ASP A 7 38.04 -22.07 0.53
CA ASP A 7 38.80 -21.04 -0.19
C ASP A 7 38.26 -19.65 0.17
N PRO A 8 39.00 -18.83 0.94
CA PRO A 8 38.57 -17.49 1.35
C PRO A 8 38.35 -16.51 0.19
N SER A 9 38.88 -16.80 -1.01
CA SER A 9 38.69 -15.98 -2.22
C SER A 9 37.35 -16.25 -2.93
N GLN A 10 36.63 -17.29 -2.52
CA GLN A 10 35.36 -17.69 -3.12
C GLN A 10 34.17 -17.39 -2.22
N VAL A 11 33.09 -16.91 -2.82
CA VAL A 11 31.83 -16.63 -2.13
C VAL A 11 30.96 -17.88 -2.16
N GLU A 12 30.44 -18.29 -1.00
CA GLU A 12 29.51 -19.40 -0.83
C GLU A 12 28.12 -18.98 -1.34
N TYR A 13 28.00 -18.99 -2.67
CA TYR A 13 26.84 -18.50 -3.42
C TYR A 13 25.53 -19.12 -2.95
N MET A 14 25.54 -20.40 -2.54
CA MET A 14 24.32 -21.08 -2.06
C MET A 14 23.79 -20.49 -0.76
N ARG A 15 24.65 -20.18 0.23
CA ARG A 15 24.20 -19.55 1.49
C ARG A 15 23.76 -18.11 1.29
N PHE A 16 24.45 -17.38 0.43
CA PHE A 16 24.06 -16.02 0.05
C PHE A 16 22.71 -16.02 -0.69
N SER A 17 22.55 -16.93 -1.66
CA SER A 17 21.32 -17.09 -2.43
C SER A 17 20.15 -17.52 -1.54
N ASP A 18 20.36 -18.48 -0.63
CA ASP A 18 19.33 -18.91 0.34
C ASP A 18 18.89 -17.77 1.27
N GLU A 19 19.81 -16.92 1.71
CA GLU A 19 19.49 -15.78 2.56
C GLU A 19 18.71 -14.69 1.80
N ILE A 20 19.10 -14.40 0.55
CA ILE A 20 18.36 -13.47 -0.30
C ILE A 20 16.99 -14.07 -0.67
N GLU A 21 16.90 -15.32 -1.10
CA GLU A 21 15.64 -15.96 -1.48
C GLU A 21 14.66 -16.13 -0.31
N SER A 22 15.16 -16.32 0.92
CA SER A 22 14.36 -16.35 2.16
C SER A 22 13.58 -15.06 2.38
N VAL A 23 14.14 -13.91 1.97
CA VAL A 23 13.48 -12.59 2.10
C VAL A 23 12.35 -12.42 1.07
N PHE A 24 12.41 -13.13 -0.05
CA PHE A 24 11.46 -12.97 -1.17
C PHE A 24 10.45 -14.11 -1.33
N THR A 25 10.70 -15.33 -0.81
CA THR A 25 9.91 -16.51 -1.21
C THR A 25 9.90 -17.61 -0.14
N ARG A 26 8.73 -17.92 0.44
CA ARG A 26 8.49 -19.24 1.04
C ARG A 26 8.51 -20.27 -0.08
N LYS A 27 9.31 -21.34 0.06
CA LYS A 27 9.23 -22.57 -0.76
C LYS A 27 7.76 -23.04 -0.82
N ASP A 28 7.32 -23.41 -2.02
CA ASP A 28 5.98 -23.87 -2.45
C ASP A 28 5.00 -22.81 -3.01
N LEU A 29 5.42 -22.01 -4.00
CA LEU A 29 4.53 -21.15 -4.82
C LEU A 29 4.17 -21.74 -6.22
N GLU A 30 4.50 -23.01 -6.49
CA GLU A 30 4.34 -23.60 -7.84
C GLU A 30 2.93 -24.08 -8.22
N LYS A 31 1.87 -23.84 -7.42
CA LYS A 31 0.54 -24.47 -7.67
C LYS A 31 -0.66 -23.56 -7.90
N MET A 32 -0.53 -22.24 -8.09
CA MET A 32 -1.69 -21.40 -8.49
C MET A 32 -1.28 -20.21 -9.40
N PRO A 33 -1.45 -20.31 -10.74
CA PRO A 33 -1.01 -19.28 -11.69
C PRO A 33 -1.91 -18.01 -11.75
N THR A 34 -2.83 -17.79 -10.80
CA THR A 34 -3.74 -16.61 -10.76
C THR A 34 -3.75 -15.86 -9.43
N ALA A 35 -2.73 -16.04 -8.57
CA ALA A 35 -2.66 -15.36 -7.28
C ALA A 35 -2.10 -13.93 -7.40
N ARG A 36 -2.90 -12.95 -6.98
CA ARG A 36 -2.62 -11.50 -6.90
C ARG A 36 -1.29 -11.27 -6.15
N TRP A 37 -0.31 -10.63 -6.80
CA TRP A 37 1.01 -10.34 -6.24
C TRP A 37 0.87 -9.31 -5.10
N PHE A 38 0.67 -9.80 -3.88
CA PHE A 38 0.75 -8.94 -2.72
C PHE A 38 2.20 -8.50 -2.57
N SER A 39 2.41 -7.20 -2.76
CA SER A 39 3.60 -6.48 -2.33
C SER A 39 3.97 -6.92 -0.91
N LEU A 40 5.25 -7.25 -0.70
CA LEU A 40 5.87 -7.58 0.57
C LEU A 40 5.78 -6.40 1.56
N CYS A 41 4.59 -6.13 2.08
CA CYS A 41 4.42 -5.41 3.33
C CYS A 41 4.71 -6.42 4.43
N ARG A 42 5.93 -6.33 4.97
CA ARG A 42 6.46 -7.03 6.15
C ARG A 42 5.35 -7.42 7.13
N GLN A 43 4.93 -8.69 7.12
CA GLN A 43 4.04 -9.22 8.15
C GLN A 43 4.84 -9.34 9.44
N SER A 44 4.64 -8.38 10.35
CA SER A 44 4.93 -8.60 11.76
C SER A 44 3.62 -8.87 12.47
N GLY A 45 3.39 -10.16 12.76
CA GLY A 45 2.56 -10.62 13.87
C GLY A 45 1.05 -10.49 13.70
N SER A 46 0.40 -11.61 13.39
CA SER A 46 -0.98 -11.86 13.81
C SER A 46 -1.04 -11.89 15.34
N THR A 47 -1.20 -10.72 15.94
CA THR A 47 -1.77 -10.56 17.28
C THR A 47 -3.11 -9.91 17.03
N VAL A 48 -4.20 -10.50 17.52
CA VAL A 48 -5.50 -9.81 17.63
C VAL A 48 -5.23 -8.60 18.52
N CYS A 49 -4.93 -7.48 17.88
CA CYS A 49 -4.47 -6.27 18.51
C CYS A 49 -5.66 -5.33 18.51
N SER A 50 -6.01 -4.80 19.68
CA SER A 50 -6.88 -3.63 19.78
C SER A 50 -6.48 -2.64 18.70
N GLU A 51 -7.38 -2.34 17.76
CA GLU A 51 -7.06 -1.47 16.64
C GLU A 51 -6.55 -0.14 17.17
N SER A 52 -5.34 0.25 16.78
CA SER A 52 -4.76 1.52 17.22
C SER A 52 -5.69 2.67 16.81
N ARG A 53 -5.67 3.78 17.57
CA ARG A 53 -6.45 4.98 17.23
C ARG A 53 -6.16 5.49 15.82
N GLU A 54 -4.92 5.34 15.35
CA GLU A 54 -4.51 5.69 13.99
C GLU A 54 -5.17 4.78 12.95
N GLU A 55 -5.19 3.47 13.19
CA GLU A 55 -5.85 2.50 12.29
C GLU A 55 -7.36 2.73 12.23
N GLN A 56 -8.03 2.98 13.37
CA GLN A 56 -9.45 3.32 13.38
C GLN A 56 -9.75 4.60 12.59
N THR A 57 -8.85 5.59 12.67
CA THR A 57 -8.97 6.85 11.91
C THR A 57 -8.76 6.59 10.41
N LEU A 58 -7.79 5.76 10.05
CA LEU A 58 -7.55 5.33 8.68
C LEU A 58 -8.79 4.61 8.11
N GLN A 59 -9.33 3.62 8.81
CA GLN A 59 -10.51 2.87 8.38
C GLN A 59 -11.72 3.79 8.14
N LYS A 60 -12.00 4.71 9.08
CA LYS A 60 -13.08 5.71 8.92
C LYS A 60 -12.85 6.62 7.71
N THR A 61 -11.62 7.05 7.49
CA THR A 61 -11.24 7.88 6.34
C THR A 61 -11.44 7.11 5.03
N MET A 62 -10.92 5.89 4.93
CA MET A 62 -11.05 5.04 3.74
C MET A 62 -12.50 4.71 3.44
N HIS A 63 -13.30 4.41 4.47
CA HIS A 63 -14.72 4.15 4.29
C HIS A 63 -15.47 5.37 3.74
N ARG A 64 -15.21 6.57 4.29
CA ARG A 64 -15.83 7.81 3.82
C ARG A 64 -15.46 8.13 2.38
N LEU A 65 -14.21 7.93 1.99
CA LEU A 65 -13.74 8.11 0.61
C LEU A 65 -14.37 7.07 -0.33
N ALA A 66 -14.38 5.79 0.06
CA ALA A 66 -14.95 4.71 -0.72
C ALA A 66 -16.46 4.86 -0.93
N GLU A 67 -17.19 5.33 0.08
CA GLU A 67 -18.62 5.61 -0.04
C GLU A 67 -18.88 6.72 -1.08
N ARG A 68 -18.06 7.79 -1.07
CA ARG A 68 -18.15 8.86 -2.07
C ARG A 68 -17.91 8.31 -3.48
N VAL A 69 -16.91 7.44 -3.63
CA VAL A 69 -16.56 6.80 -4.90
C VAL A 69 -17.68 5.90 -5.39
N ARG A 70 -18.26 5.08 -4.51
CA ARG A 70 -19.36 4.17 -4.79
C ARG A 70 -20.62 4.92 -5.23
N VAL A 71 -21.03 5.94 -4.47
CA VAL A 71 -22.26 6.72 -4.73
C VAL A 71 -22.15 7.48 -6.03
N ARG A 72 -20.99 8.09 -6.31
CA ARG A 72 -20.78 8.90 -7.53
C ARG A 72 -20.22 8.11 -8.71
N ARG A 73 -19.96 6.80 -8.54
CA ARG A 73 -19.35 5.92 -9.55
C ARG A 73 -18.05 6.50 -10.13
N ILE A 74 -17.21 7.06 -9.26
CA ILE A 74 -15.96 7.72 -9.64
C ILE A 74 -14.91 6.66 -10.00
N GLN A 75 -14.20 6.87 -11.10
CA GLN A 75 -12.97 6.13 -11.40
C GLN A 75 -11.77 6.96 -10.93
N ILE A 76 -11.12 6.55 -9.86
CA ILE A 76 -10.03 7.30 -9.22
C ILE A 76 -8.72 7.13 -9.99
N PHE A 77 -8.47 5.90 -10.47
CA PHE A 77 -7.21 5.50 -11.09
C PHE A 77 -6.79 6.38 -12.28
N PRO A 78 -7.66 6.70 -13.27
CA PRO A 78 -7.24 7.46 -14.45
C PRO A 78 -6.71 8.86 -14.12
N LEU A 79 -7.29 9.53 -13.13
CA LEU A 79 -6.83 10.86 -12.72
C LEU A 79 -5.44 10.83 -12.10
N PHE A 80 -5.07 9.75 -11.40
CA PHE A 80 -3.70 9.60 -10.92
C PHE A 80 -2.72 9.31 -12.06
N GLU A 81 -3.14 8.54 -13.05
CA GLU A 81 -2.33 8.18 -14.21
C GLU A 81 -1.88 9.41 -15.01
N ASP A 82 -2.73 10.43 -15.12
CA ASP A 82 -2.40 11.71 -15.76
C ASP A 82 -1.19 12.42 -15.07
N TYR A 83 -1.01 12.20 -13.77
CA TYR A 83 0.11 12.74 -12.99
C TYR A 83 1.36 11.84 -13.01
N ASP A 84 1.21 10.55 -13.34
CA ASP A 84 2.28 9.55 -13.39
C ASP A 84 2.62 9.14 -14.83
N ARG A 85 3.19 10.10 -15.57
CA ARG A 85 3.55 9.95 -17.00
C ARG A 85 4.54 8.82 -17.30
N VAL A 86 5.24 8.32 -16.28
CA VAL A 86 6.25 7.26 -16.37
C VAL A 86 5.73 5.93 -15.83
N HIS A 87 4.47 5.87 -15.39
CA HIS A 87 3.78 4.69 -14.88
C HIS A 87 4.56 3.94 -13.79
N ILE A 88 5.12 4.68 -12.83
CA ILE A 88 5.86 4.12 -11.68
C ILE A 88 4.90 3.65 -10.58
N GLY A 89 3.64 4.09 -10.59
CA GLY A 89 2.63 3.82 -9.59
C GLY A 89 2.66 4.76 -8.38
N SER A 90 3.27 5.94 -8.54
CA SER A 90 3.44 6.90 -7.46
C SER A 90 3.25 8.35 -7.91
N VAL A 91 2.75 9.19 -7.01
CA VAL A 91 2.66 10.64 -7.22
C VAL A 91 3.17 11.40 -6.00
N THR A 92 3.64 12.63 -6.16
CA THR A 92 4.03 13.45 -5.01
C THR A 92 2.83 13.70 -4.08
N ARG A 93 3.08 13.96 -2.79
CA ARG A 93 2.00 14.28 -1.82
C ARG A 93 1.10 15.44 -2.26
N SER A 94 1.69 16.46 -2.89
CA SER A 94 0.94 17.60 -3.43
C SER A 94 0.05 17.23 -4.62
N GLN A 95 0.53 16.38 -5.53
CA GLN A 95 -0.28 15.84 -6.63
C GLN A 95 -1.41 14.95 -6.09
N PHE A 96 -1.11 14.10 -5.10
CA PHE A 96 -2.12 13.27 -4.44
C PHE A 96 -3.26 14.11 -3.83
N HIS A 97 -2.90 15.17 -3.10
CA HIS A 97 -3.90 16.09 -2.56
C HIS A 97 -4.73 16.76 -3.67
N ARG A 98 -4.10 17.19 -4.77
CA ARG A 98 -4.80 17.79 -5.92
C ARG A 98 -5.81 16.84 -6.54
N VAL A 99 -5.43 15.59 -6.79
CA VAL A 99 -6.34 14.57 -7.33
C VAL A 99 -7.56 14.39 -6.41
N LEU A 100 -7.36 14.31 -5.10
CA LEU A 100 -8.50 14.22 -4.17
C LEU A 100 -9.35 15.49 -4.17
N SER A 101 -8.77 16.68 -4.30
CA SER A 101 -9.52 17.92 -4.44
C SER A 101 -10.34 17.97 -5.73
N GLU A 102 -9.78 17.56 -6.87
CA GLU A 102 -10.46 17.50 -8.18
C GLU A 102 -11.64 16.53 -8.16
N LEU A 103 -11.54 15.43 -7.41
CA LEU A 103 -12.61 14.47 -7.19
C LEU A 103 -13.66 14.90 -6.15
N GLU A 104 -13.59 16.15 -5.67
CA GLU A 104 -14.38 16.70 -4.56
C GLU A 104 -14.29 15.87 -3.27
N MET A 105 -13.20 15.12 -3.11
CA MET A 105 -12.91 14.29 -1.94
C MET A 105 -11.95 14.97 -0.95
N GLY A 106 -11.24 16.03 -1.36
CA GLY A 106 -10.30 16.74 -0.50
C GLY A 106 -10.95 17.30 0.77
N GLY A 107 -12.20 17.79 0.68
CA GLY A 107 -12.96 18.25 1.84
C GLY A 107 -13.45 17.13 2.77
N LEU A 108 -13.35 15.87 2.35
CA LEU A 108 -13.64 14.71 3.19
C LEU A 108 -12.45 14.25 4.01
N VAL A 109 -11.28 14.88 3.89
CA VAL A 109 -10.06 14.43 4.59
C VAL A 109 -9.48 15.63 5.31
N ASN A 110 -9.34 15.54 6.62
CA ASN A 110 -8.72 16.59 7.42
C ASN A 110 -7.19 16.46 7.43
N ALA A 111 -6.50 17.47 7.96
CA ALA A 111 -5.04 17.52 7.94
C ALA A 111 -4.36 16.32 8.64
N MET A 112 -4.93 15.82 9.75
CA MET A 112 -4.41 14.65 10.45
C MET A 112 -4.61 13.38 9.63
N GLU A 113 -5.79 13.19 9.04
CA GLU A 113 -6.10 12.05 8.17
C GLU A 113 -5.19 12.02 6.94
N PHE A 114 -4.88 13.18 6.34
CA PHE A 114 -3.88 13.27 5.28
C PHE A 114 -2.50 12.77 5.72
N GLN A 115 -2.03 13.12 6.92
CA GLN A 115 -0.76 12.59 7.42
C GLN A 115 -0.77 11.08 7.58
N ILE A 116 -1.90 10.51 8.01
CA ILE A 116 -2.08 9.06 8.12
C ILE A 116 -2.05 8.41 6.73
N LEU A 117 -2.75 8.99 5.74
CA LEU A 117 -2.71 8.50 4.35
C LEU A 117 -1.29 8.57 3.77
N TYR A 118 -0.57 9.68 3.96
CA TYR A 118 0.81 9.82 3.48
C TYR A 118 1.73 8.79 4.10
N ARG A 119 1.56 8.45 5.38
CA ARG A 119 2.36 7.43 6.05
C ARG A 119 1.97 6.02 5.59
N LYS A 120 0.67 5.74 5.43
CA LYS A 120 0.15 4.42 5.04
C LYS A 120 0.59 4.02 3.63
N PHE A 121 0.64 4.98 2.72
CA PHE A 121 0.94 4.77 1.31
C PHE A 121 2.29 5.39 0.90
N ASP A 122 3.21 5.62 1.85
CA ASP A 122 4.53 6.20 1.58
C ASP A 122 5.36 5.26 0.69
N VAL A 123 5.97 5.81 -0.35
CA VAL A 123 6.92 5.11 -1.20
C VAL A 123 8.08 6.03 -1.56
N ARG A 124 9.30 5.49 -1.61
CA ARG A 124 10.48 6.28 -1.95
C ARG A 124 10.81 6.16 -3.44
N VAL A 125 10.74 7.26 -4.17
CA VAL A 125 11.03 7.31 -5.62
C VAL A 125 12.02 8.43 -5.88
N GLY A 126 13.16 8.15 -6.53
CA GLY A 126 14.17 9.17 -6.83
C GLY A 126 14.69 9.93 -5.59
N GLY A 127 14.73 9.27 -4.43
CA GLY A 127 15.20 9.86 -3.18
C GLY A 127 14.18 10.68 -2.38
N ARG A 128 13.00 10.99 -2.95
CA ARG A 128 11.88 11.68 -2.29
C ARG A 128 10.77 10.72 -1.83
N ASN A 129 9.93 11.18 -0.91
CA ASN A 129 8.77 10.45 -0.43
C ASN A 129 7.53 10.84 -1.24
N ASP A 130 7.06 9.90 -2.04
CA ASP A 130 5.86 9.98 -2.85
C ASP A 130 4.75 9.09 -2.23
N VAL A 131 3.57 9.10 -2.83
CA VAL A 131 2.41 8.32 -2.42
C VAL A 131 2.16 7.23 -3.46
N ASN A 132 2.12 5.98 -3.03
CA ASN A 132 1.72 4.83 -3.86
C ASN A 132 0.21 4.88 -4.10
N TYR A 133 -0.18 5.53 -5.20
CA TYR A 133 -1.59 5.73 -5.52
C TYR A 133 -2.26 4.43 -5.99
N ILE A 134 -1.49 3.45 -6.49
CA ILE A 134 -2.03 2.15 -6.91
C ILE A 134 -2.59 1.43 -5.68
N SER A 135 -1.80 1.32 -4.61
CA SER A 135 -2.26 0.71 -3.36
C SER A 135 -3.40 1.49 -2.71
N PHE A 136 -3.39 2.82 -2.82
CA PHE A 136 -4.51 3.65 -2.37
C PHE A 136 -5.80 3.33 -3.15
N CYS A 137 -5.76 3.31 -4.49
CA CYS A 137 -6.93 3.01 -5.32
C CYS A 137 -7.47 1.60 -5.04
N GLN A 138 -6.59 0.60 -4.97
CA GLN A 138 -6.98 -0.78 -4.64
C GLN A 138 -7.70 -0.86 -3.29
N MET A 139 -7.18 -0.17 -2.27
CA MET A 139 -7.82 -0.18 -0.95
C MET A 139 -9.17 0.54 -0.98
N ILE A 140 -9.31 1.63 -1.74
CA ILE A 140 -10.63 2.26 -1.93
C ILE A 140 -11.62 1.30 -2.61
N ASP A 141 -11.20 0.60 -3.65
CA ASP A 141 -12.05 -0.36 -4.36
C ASP A 141 -12.50 -1.51 -3.46
N ASP A 142 -11.59 -2.04 -2.64
CA ASP A 142 -11.90 -3.08 -1.65
C ASP A 142 -12.94 -2.59 -0.61
N TYR A 143 -12.82 -1.33 -0.15
CA TYR A 143 -13.79 -0.72 0.76
C TYR A 143 -15.13 -0.42 0.07
N ALA A 144 -15.13 -0.03 -1.20
CA ALA A 144 -16.34 0.30 -1.95
C ALA A 144 -17.19 -0.95 -2.26
N GLN A 145 -16.55 -2.12 -2.33
CA GLN A 145 -17.20 -3.42 -2.51
C GLN A 145 -17.71 -4.02 -1.19
N THR A 146 -17.21 -3.55 -0.04
CA THR A 146 -17.55 -4.10 1.28
C THR A 146 -18.77 -3.38 1.87
N ARG A 147 -19.74 -4.13 2.43
CA ARG A 147 -20.81 -3.54 3.25
C ARG A 147 -20.24 -3.18 4.62
N TRP A 148 -19.91 -1.93 4.85
CA TRP A 148 -19.41 -1.47 6.15
C TRP A 148 -20.52 -1.38 7.19
N THR A 149 -20.21 -1.79 8.42
CA THR A 149 -21.06 -1.64 9.60
C THR A 149 -20.25 -0.89 10.66
N ASP A 150 -20.70 0.29 11.07
CA ASP A 150 -19.98 1.10 12.06
C ASP A 150 -19.86 0.36 13.39
N PRO A 151 -18.64 0.02 13.85
CA PRO A 151 -18.47 -0.61 15.16
C PRO A 151 -18.83 0.31 16.33
N ALA A 152 -18.93 1.64 16.12
CA ALA A 152 -19.31 2.60 17.17
C ALA A 152 -20.82 2.66 17.45
N LEU A 153 -21.64 1.90 16.71
CA LEU A 153 -23.10 1.82 16.89
C LEU A 153 -23.56 0.58 17.68
N LYS A 154 -22.64 -0.13 18.34
CA LYS A 154 -22.92 -1.22 19.30
C LYS A 154 -22.64 -0.77 20.72
#